data_AF-A0A0M8Q0A5-F1
#
_entry.id   AF-A0A0M8Q0A5-F1
#
_cell.length_a   1.000
_cell.length_b   1.000
_cell.length_c   1.000
_cell.angle_alpha   90.00
_cell.angle_beta   90.00
_cell.angle_gamma   90.00
#
_symmetry.space_group_name_H-M   'P 1'
#
loop_
_entity.id
_entity.type
_entity.pdbx_description
1 polymer ?
#
loop_
_entity_poly.entity_id
_entity_poly.type
_entity_poly.pdbx_seq_one_letter_code
_entity_poly.pdbx_strand_id
1 'polypeptide(L)'
;MQGFKRYCSFVILILLLTGCAGVEKDKTSSNAKITIEPYNMSEKESLLISKSGVGNIEFFKLNGTLTEEDDLQISVEVFEKGKFKEELLKTWDDPEKNYKDILISFGISDFNDEVRPLKLISGIPSGLATTNYSNNMTSSSFSNLVGEKVTLKKNKPVYLAAWLGTTKNELRSVGSENGELPAGIEEAELSFLYRVLWTDKEKN
;
A
#
# COMPACT_ATOMS: atom_id res chain seq x y z
N MET A 1 -73.22 6.28 -30.23
CA MET A 1 -72.90 7.50 -29.45
C MET A 1 -73.14 7.21 -27.97
N GLN A 2 -72.08 7.41 -27.17
CA GLN A 2 -72.04 7.79 -25.74
C GLN A 2 -72.74 6.93 -24.66
N GLY A 3 -71.97 6.61 -23.61
CA GLY A 3 -72.50 6.19 -22.30
C GLY A 3 -71.64 5.16 -21.54
N PHE A 4 -70.34 5.39 -21.31
CA PHE A 4 -69.78 5.86 -20.03
C PHE A 4 -69.66 4.83 -18.88
N LYS A 5 -68.39 4.44 -18.65
CA LYS A 5 -67.69 4.23 -17.36
C LYS A 5 -67.98 3.01 -16.46
N ARG A 6 -66.84 2.56 -15.92
CA ARG A 6 -66.59 1.78 -14.69
C ARG A 6 -66.82 0.28 -14.79
N TYR A 7 -65.72 -0.46 -14.96
CA TYR A 7 -65.39 -1.56 -14.04
C TYR A 7 -63.87 -1.78 -14.02
N CYS A 8 -63.15 -0.83 -13.40
CA CYS A 8 -61.86 -1.09 -12.77
C CYS A 8 -62.14 -1.79 -11.43
N SER A 9 -61.96 -3.11 -11.36
CA SER A 9 -61.58 -3.82 -10.12
C SER A 9 -61.57 -5.32 -10.39
N PHE A 10 -60.52 -5.83 -11.04
CA PHE A 10 -60.24 -7.26 -11.06
C PHE A 10 -58.73 -7.54 -11.24
N VAL A 11 -57.85 -6.76 -10.60
CA VAL A 11 -56.42 -7.12 -10.49
C VAL A 11 -55.83 -6.51 -9.20
N ILE A 12 -56.37 -6.86 -8.03
CA ILE A 12 -55.68 -6.62 -6.75
C ILE A 12 -55.85 -7.87 -5.89
N LEU A 13 -55.22 -8.96 -6.33
CA LEU A 13 -54.98 -10.11 -5.49
C LEU A 13 -53.71 -10.78 -6.04
N ILE A 14 -52.74 -11.03 -5.16
CA ILE A 14 -51.57 -11.92 -5.34
C ILE A 14 -50.22 -11.30 -5.77
N LEU A 15 -49.85 -10.06 -5.40
CA LEU A 15 -48.47 -9.57 -5.69
C LEU A 15 -47.78 -8.69 -4.63
N LEU A 16 -48.06 -8.86 -3.34
CA LEU A 16 -47.39 -8.06 -2.28
C LEU A 16 -46.78 -8.86 -1.11
N LEU A 17 -46.45 -10.15 -1.29
CA LEU A 17 -45.88 -10.97 -0.21
C LEU A 17 -44.58 -11.71 -0.59
N THR A 18 -43.67 -11.04 -1.27
CA THR A 18 -42.24 -11.42 -1.27
C THR A 18 -41.39 -10.21 -0.90
N GLY A 19 -41.68 -9.65 0.27
CA GLY A 19 -40.80 -8.72 0.98
C GLY A 19 -40.02 -9.46 2.06
N CYS A 20 -39.06 -10.29 1.67
CA CYS A 20 -37.91 -10.59 2.51
C CYS A 20 -36.74 -9.88 1.84
N ALA A 21 -36.68 -8.56 2.01
CA ALA A 21 -35.43 -7.85 1.82
C ALA A 21 -34.45 -8.50 2.78
N GLY A 22 -33.51 -9.27 2.21
CA GLY A 22 -32.41 -9.84 2.94
C GLY A 22 -31.75 -8.69 3.68
N VAL A 23 -31.90 -8.72 5.00
CA VAL A 23 -30.99 -8.00 5.88
C VAL A 23 -29.63 -8.56 5.53
N GLU A 24 -28.88 -7.84 4.70
CA GLU A 24 -27.44 -7.92 4.67
C GLU A 24 -27.03 -7.79 6.12
N LYS A 25 -26.77 -8.95 6.73
CA LYS A 25 -26.00 -8.99 7.95
C LYS A 25 -24.72 -8.29 7.57
N ASP A 26 -24.54 -7.08 8.08
CA ASP A 26 -23.23 -6.52 8.34
C ASP A 26 -22.37 -7.69 8.82
N LYS A 27 -21.50 -8.17 7.92
CA LYS A 27 -20.46 -9.12 8.26
C LYS A 27 -19.64 -8.36 9.27
N THR A 28 -19.89 -8.68 10.54
CA THR A 28 -19.12 -8.21 11.69
C THR A 28 -17.67 -8.24 11.29
N SER A 29 -17.10 -7.03 11.16
CA SER A 29 -15.70 -6.78 10.85
C SER A 29 -14.87 -7.82 11.59
N SER A 30 -14.19 -8.68 10.84
CA SER A 30 -13.13 -9.52 11.39
C SER A 30 -12.25 -8.62 12.27
N ASN A 31 -12.04 -9.01 13.53
CA ASN A 31 -11.12 -8.33 14.45
C ASN A 31 -9.64 -8.57 14.03
N ALA A 32 -9.37 -8.80 12.76
CA ALA A 32 -8.03 -8.84 12.18
C ALA A 32 -7.37 -7.47 12.44
N LYS A 33 -6.44 -7.45 13.40
CA LYS A 33 -5.64 -6.26 13.70
C LYS A 33 -4.28 -6.47 13.09
N ILE A 34 -4.09 -5.94 11.89
CA ILE A 34 -2.79 -5.91 11.22
C ILE A 34 -2.09 -4.62 11.62
N THR A 35 -0.88 -4.73 12.12
CA THR A 35 -0.07 -3.61 12.57
C THR A 35 1.30 -3.64 11.92
N ILE A 36 1.82 -2.46 11.65
CA ILE A 36 3.17 -2.25 11.13
C ILE A 36 3.87 -1.26 12.06
N GLU A 37 5.12 -1.53 12.40
CA GLU A 37 5.94 -0.59 13.17
C GLU A 37 7.37 -0.56 12.62
N PRO A 38 8.08 0.57 12.76
CA PRO A 38 9.49 0.65 12.38
C PRO A 38 10.34 -0.37 13.13
N TYR A 39 11.30 -0.96 12.44
CA TYR A 39 12.29 -1.84 13.05
C TYR A 39 13.62 -1.12 13.24
N ASN A 40 13.94 -0.79 14.48
CA ASN A 40 15.24 -0.25 14.84
C ASN A 40 16.28 -1.37 14.84
N MET A 41 17.15 -1.36 13.84
CA MET A 41 18.27 -2.28 13.75
C MET A 41 19.27 -2.06 14.90
N SER A 42 19.85 -3.16 15.36
CA SER A 42 21.05 -3.14 16.19
C SER A 42 22.27 -2.65 15.40
N GLU A 43 23.29 -2.17 16.10
CA GLU A 43 24.56 -1.76 15.48
C GLU A 43 25.18 -2.85 14.60
N LYS A 44 25.03 -4.12 15.02
CA LYS A 44 25.52 -5.27 14.26
C LYS A 44 24.75 -5.48 12.96
N GLU A 45 23.42 -5.36 12.98
CA GLU A 45 22.58 -5.46 11.77
C GLU A 45 22.90 -4.31 10.81
N SER A 46 22.96 -3.07 11.31
CA SER A 46 23.34 -1.90 10.51
C SER A 46 24.72 -2.07 9.87
N LEU A 47 25.70 -2.61 10.60
CA LEU A 47 27.02 -2.89 10.07
C LEU A 47 26.96 -3.93 8.94
N LEU A 48 26.23 -5.03 9.11
CA LEU A 48 26.09 -6.06 8.06
C LEU A 48 25.45 -5.49 6.80
N ILE A 49 24.37 -4.69 6.94
CA ILE A 49 23.70 -4.05 5.81
C ILE A 49 24.64 -3.07 5.10
N SER A 50 25.44 -2.28 5.82
CA SER A 50 26.40 -1.35 5.23
C SER A 50 27.48 -2.04 4.36
N LYS A 51 27.68 -3.35 4.52
CA LYS A 51 28.61 -4.16 3.72
C LYS A 51 27.95 -4.89 2.55
N SER A 52 26.62 -4.81 2.42
CA SER A 52 25.87 -5.49 1.36
C SER A 52 25.83 -4.73 0.02
N GLY A 53 26.19 -3.45 0.02
CA GLY A 53 26.06 -2.57 -1.15
C GLY A 53 24.66 -1.99 -1.37
N VAL A 54 23.71 -2.28 -0.48
CA VAL A 54 22.44 -1.55 -0.40
C VAL A 54 22.72 -0.14 0.14
N GLY A 55 22.15 0.88 -0.50
CA GLY A 55 22.36 2.28 -0.13
C GLY A 55 21.52 2.64 1.09
N ASN A 56 20.24 2.92 0.85
CA ASN A 56 19.27 3.22 1.90
C ASN A 56 18.23 2.10 1.97
N ILE A 57 17.87 1.68 3.17
CA ILE A 57 16.82 0.68 3.40
C ILE A 57 16.18 0.91 4.76
N GLU A 58 14.85 0.91 4.79
CA GLU A 58 14.05 0.96 6.02
C GLU A 58 13.38 -0.39 6.23
N PHE A 59 13.38 -0.85 7.48
CA PHE A 59 12.79 -2.13 7.90
C PHE A 59 11.58 -1.87 8.79
N PHE A 60 10.58 -2.74 8.66
CA PHE A 60 9.34 -2.66 9.42
C PHE A 60 8.94 -4.06 9.90
N LYS A 61 8.35 -4.12 11.09
CA LYS A 61 7.74 -5.33 11.65
C LYS A 61 6.26 -5.36 11.33
N LEU A 62 5.84 -6.42 10.65
CA LEU A 62 4.46 -6.75 10.36
C LEU A 62 3.94 -7.79 11.36
N ASN A 63 2.81 -7.48 11.99
CA ASN A 63 2.15 -8.33 12.95
C ASN A 63 0.64 -8.38 12.68
N GLY A 64 0.01 -9.52 12.84
CA GLY A 64 -1.44 -9.68 12.73
C GLY A 64 -1.85 -10.94 11.97
N THR A 65 -3.16 -11.14 11.84
CA THR A 65 -3.72 -12.29 11.14
C THR A 65 -4.75 -11.80 10.13
N LEU A 66 -4.64 -12.25 8.88
CA LEU A 66 -5.63 -12.07 7.82
C LEU A 66 -6.67 -13.21 7.87
N THR A 67 -7.89 -12.93 7.45
CA THR A 67 -8.85 -14.01 7.16
C THR A 67 -8.61 -14.59 5.77
N GLU A 68 -9.26 -15.72 5.46
CA GLU A 68 -9.17 -16.34 4.14
C GLU A 68 -9.74 -15.47 3.01
N GLU A 69 -10.65 -14.55 3.34
CA GLU A 69 -11.24 -13.59 2.39
C GLU A 69 -10.38 -12.32 2.21
N ASP A 70 -9.32 -12.15 3.02
CA ASP A 70 -8.47 -10.96 3.01
C ASP A 70 -7.13 -11.20 2.31
N ASP A 71 -6.60 -10.11 1.76
CA ASP A 71 -5.26 -10.03 1.20
C ASP A 71 -4.47 -8.84 1.78
N LEU A 72 -3.15 -8.99 1.78
CA LEU A 72 -2.22 -7.92 2.09
C LEU A 72 -1.35 -7.65 0.87
N GLN A 73 -1.66 -6.53 0.22
CA GLN A 73 -0.90 -6.08 -0.93
C GLN A 73 0.26 -5.22 -0.49
N ILE A 74 1.43 -5.51 -1.04
CA ILE A 74 2.63 -4.70 -0.88
C ILE A 74 3.09 -4.27 -2.27
N SER A 75 3.43 -3.00 -2.42
CA SER A 75 3.86 -2.47 -3.71
C SER A 75 4.70 -1.21 -3.55
N VAL A 76 5.28 -0.76 -4.65
CA VAL A 76 5.92 0.54 -4.76
C VAL A 76 5.13 1.38 -5.76
N GLU A 77 4.43 2.41 -5.27
CA GLU A 77 3.73 3.35 -6.13
C GLU A 77 4.67 4.43 -6.64
N VAL A 78 4.63 4.67 -7.94
CA VAL A 78 5.42 5.71 -8.61
C VAL A 78 4.56 6.94 -8.82
N PHE A 79 5.06 8.09 -8.37
CA PHE A 79 4.44 9.38 -8.61
C PHE A 79 5.35 10.27 -9.43
N GLU A 80 4.77 10.99 -10.38
CA GLU A 80 5.45 12.00 -11.17
C GLU A 80 4.78 13.35 -10.89
N LYS A 81 5.53 14.29 -10.28
CA LYS A 81 5.02 15.59 -9.84
C LYS A 81 3.74 15.46 -9.01
N GLY A 82 3.76 14.56 -8.03
CA GLY A 82 2.65 14.27 -7.12
C GLY A 82 1.47 13.51 -7.74
N LYS A 83 1.53 13.10 -9.01
CA LYS A 83 0.46 12.33 -9.66
C LYS A 83 0.86 10.87 -9.78
N PHE A 84 -0.03 9.97 -9.39
CA PHE A 84 0.16 8.53 -9.57
C PHE A 84 0.41 8.21 -11.05
N LYS A 85 1.41 7.36 -11.29
CA LYS A 85 1.84 6.95 -12.63
C LYS A 85 1.68 5.45 -12.83
N GLU A 86 2.27 4.65 -11.95
CA GLU A 86 2.31 3.19 -12.07
C GLU A 86 2.59 2.54 -10.71
N GLU A 87 2.38 1.22 -10.63
CA GLU A 87 2.66 0.40 -9.47
C GLU A 87 3.72 -0.65 -9.84
N LEU A 88 4.79 -0.73 -9.06
CA LEU A 88 5.91 -1.63 -9.25
C LEU A 88 6.00 -2.62 -8.08
N LEU A 89 6.72 -3.73 -8.29
CA LEU A 89 7.00 -4.73 -7.24
C LEU A 89 5.75 -5.18 -6.49
N LYS A 90 4.60 -5.22 -7.19
CA LYS A 90 3.31 -5.56 -6.60
C LYS A 90 3.30 -7.04 -6.22
N THR A 91 2.92 -7.30 -4.97
CA THR A 91 2.68 -8.65 -4.46
C THR A 91 1.28 -8.72 -3.89
N TRP A 92 0.59 -9.81 -4.19
CA TRP A 92 -0.76 -10.12 -3.75
C TRP A 92 -0.87 -11.63 -3.53
N ASP A 93 -1.95 -12.05 -2.88
CA ASP A 93 -2.23 -13.45 -2.57
C ASP A 93 -1.09 -14.16 -1.82
N ASP A 94 -0.49 -13.47 -0.84
CA ASP A 94 0.53 -14.10 0.00
C ASP A 94 -0.09 -15.33 0.72
N PRO A 95 0.51 -16.52 0.62
CA PRO A 95 0.04 -17.70 1.33
C PRO A 95 0.14 -17.55 2.85
N GLU A 96 1.06 -16.70 3.34
CA GLU A 96 1.13 -16.39 4.76
C GLU A 96 -0.06 -15.53 5.17
N LYS A 97 -0.75 -15.96 6.23
CA LYS A 97 -1.90 -15.27 6.81
C LYS A 97 -1.68 -14.89 8.26
N ASN A 98 -0.63 -15.40 8.90
CA ASN A 98 -0.27 -15.15 10.28
C ASN A 98 1.11 -14.52 10.35
N TYR A 99 1.12 -13.20 10.53
CA TYR A 99 2.35 -12.44 10.67
C TYR A 99 2.70 -12.29 12.15
N LYS A 100 3.86 -12.83 12.53
CA LYS A 100 4.44 -12.63 13.86
C LYS A 100 5.88 -12.14 13.70
N ASP A 101 6.06 -10.85 13.95
CA ASP A 101 7.34 -10.15 13.80
C ASP A 101 8.01 -10.38 12.43
N ILE A 102 7.19 -10.47 11.38
CA ILE A 102 7.70 -10.62 10.02
C ILE A 102 8.33 -9.31 9.59
N LEU A 103 9.54 -9.37 9.05
CA LEU A 103 10.23 -8.19 8.53
C LEU A 103 9.83 -7.95 7.08
N ILE A 104 9.37 -6.74 6.80
CA ILE A 104 9.24 -6.18 5.45
C ILE A 104 10.17 -4.98 5.33
N SER A 105 10.57 -4.62 4.12
CA SER A 105 11.52 -3.52 3.92
C SER A 105 11.39 -2.88 2.56
N PHE A 106 11.79 -1.63 2.48
CA PHE A 106 11.99 -0.95 1.22
C PHE A 106 13.33 -0.25 1.22
N GLY A 107 14.07 -0.46 0.14
CA GLY A 107 15.36 0.14 -0.04
C GLY A 107 15.67 0.43 -1.49
N ILE A 108 16.71 1.22 -1.64
CA ILE A 108 17.32 1.57 -2.90
C ILE A 108 18.80 1.23 -2.86
N SER A 109 19.35 0.83 -4.00
CA SER A 109 20.78 0.74 -4.20
C SER A 109 21.15 1.69 -5.32
N ASP A 110 21.92 2.72 -4.95
CA ASP A 110 22.62 3.58 -5.88
C ASP A 110 23.96 2.94 -6.23
N PHE A 111 24.17 2.72 -7.52
CA PHE A 111 25.50 2.44 -8.04
C PHE A 111 26.12 3.77 -8.45
N ASN A 112 27.27 4.08 -7.84
CA ASN A 112 28.01 5.34 -7.99
C ASN A 112 28.68 5.52 -9.39
N ASP A 113 28.05 5.05 -10.46
CA ASP A 113 28.52 5.22 -11.84
C ASP A 113 27.47 5.97 -12.66
N GLU A 114 27.92 6.99 -13.37
CA GLU A 114 27.21 8.14 -13.96
C GLU A 114 25.92 7.90 -14.75
N VAL A 115 25.54 6.65 -15.08
CA VAL A 115 24.26 6.31 -15.73
C VAL A 115 23.87 4.87 -15.39
N ARG A 116 23.36 4.60 -14.18
CA ARG A 116 22.70 3.31 -13.89
C ARG A 116 21.30 3.53 -13.32
N PRO A 117 20.33 2.67 -13.69
CA PRO A 117 18.98 2.77 -13.18
C PRO A 117 18.96 2.56 -11.67
N LEU A 118 18.07 3.26 -10.98
CA LEU A 118 17.83 3.10 -9.55
C LEU A 118 17.31 1.70 -9.29
N LYS A 119 18.04 0.90 -8.52
CA LYS A 119 17.58 -0.44 -8.14
C LYS A 119 16.66 -0.31 -6.92
N LEU A 120 15.39 -0.59 -7.13
CA LEU A 120 14.38 -0.70 -6.08
C LEU A 120 14.42 -2.11 -5.48
N ILE A 121 14.34 -2.17 -4.14
CA ILE A 121 14.43 -3.40 -3.35
C ILE A 121 13.24 -3.43 -2.39
N SER A 122 12.39 -4.45 -2.50
CA SER A 122 11.23 -4.68 -1.63
C SER A 122 11.40 -6.02 -0.91
N GLY A 123 11.64 -5.98 0.40
CA GLY A 123 11.57 -7.17 1.24
C GLY A 123 10.11 -7.41 1.63
N ILE A 124 9.59 -8.58 1.29
CA ILE A 124 8.22 -9.02 1.51
C ILE A 124 8.25 -10.27 2.40
N PRO A 125 7.12 -10.68 3.03
CA PRO A 125 7.10 -11.86 3.90
C PRO A 125 7.69 -13.12 3.24
N SER A 126 7.41 -13.31 1.95
CA SER A 126 7.87 -14.47 1.17
C SER A 126 9.29 -14.36 0.60
N GLY A 127 9.98 -13.22 0.75
CA GLY A 127 11.35 -13.04 0.26
C GLY A 127 11.70 -11.63 -0.20
N LEU A 128 12.36 -11.53 -1.36
CA LEU A 128 12.90 -10.28 -1.88
C LEU A 128 12.49 -10.08 -3.34
N ALA A 129 11.91 -8.94 -3.64
CA ALA A 129 11.61 -8.49 -5.01
C ALA A 129 12.48 -7.29 -5.36
N THR A 130 13.02 -7.25 -6.58
CA THR A 130 13.83 -6.11 -7.05
C THR A 130 13.49 -5.74 -8.47
N THR A 131 13.56 -4.45 -8.80
CA THR A 131 13.45 -3.95 -10.17
C THR A 131 14.38 -2.78 -10.36
N ASN A 132 14.73 -2.48 -11.62
CA ASN A 132 15.53 -1.32 -11.98
C ASN A 132 14.59 -0.26 -12.58
N TYR A 133 14.72 0.98 -12.12
CA TYR A 133 13.96 2.11 -12.65
C TYR A 133 14.90 3.16 -13.24
N SER A 134 14.77 3.39 -14.55
CA SER A 134 15.54 4.43 -15.22
C SER A 134 15.06 5.81 -14.78
N ASN A 135 15.98 6.66 -14.35
CA ASN A 135 15.71 8.05 -14.01
C ASN A 135 16.97 8.88 -14.27
N ASN A 136 16.79 10.21 -14.28
CA ASN A 136 17.86 11.19 -14.46
C ASN A 136 17.94 12.16 -13.28
N MET A 137 17.47 11.75 -12.10
CA MET A 137 17.47 12.60 -10.91
C MET A 137 18.91 12.80 -10.45
N THR A 138 19.26 14.03 -10.11
CA THR A 138 20.62 14.42 -9.69
C THR A 138 20.72 14.65 -8.19
N SER A 139 19.57 14.82 -7.53
CA SER A 139 19.44 14.96 -6.09
C SER A 139 18.28 14.10 -5.61
N SER A 140 18.43 13.45 -4.46
CA SER A 140 17.39 12.62 -3.87
C SER A 140 17.35 12.70 -2.36
N SER A 141 16.22 12.28 -1.80
CA SER A 141 16.06 12.06 -0.37
C SER A 141 15.32 10.75 -0.13
N PHE A 142 15.61 10.13 1.02
CA PHE A 142 14.91 8.94 1.48
C PHE A 142 14.28 9.25 2.84
N SER A 143 13.00 8.97 2.99
CA SER A 143 12.22 9.34 4.17
C SER A 143 11.46 8.15 4.72
N ASN A 144 11.55 7.93 6.03
CA ASN A 144 10.63 7.07 6.75
C ASN A 144 9.34 7.85 7.02
N LEU A 145 8.19 7.26 6.66
CA LEU A 145 6.87 7.90 6.74
C LEU A 145 6.04 7.45 7.94
N VAL A 146 6.56 6.51 8.74
CA VAL A 146 5.89 5.94 9.90
C VAL A 146 6.86 5.99 11.08
N GLY A 147 6.62 6.86 12.06
CA GLY A 147 7.47 6.97 13.24
C GLY A 147 7.08 6.02 14.38
N GLU A 148 5.82 5.59 14.40
CA GLU A 148 5.23 4.77 15.46
C GLU A 148 4.42 3.60 14.89
N LYS A 149 3.94 2.72 15.77
CA LYS A 149 3.08 1.60 15.38
C LYS A 149 1.78 2.10 14.75
N VAL A 150 1.51 1.66 13.53
CA VAL A 150 0.27 1.91 12.80
C VAL A 150 -0.58 0.65 12.73
N THR A 151 -1.90 0.81 12.82
CA THR A 151 -2.86 -0.27 12.58
C THR A 151 -3.48 -0.04 11.21
N LEU A 152 -3.38 -1.04 10.32
CA LEU A 152 -3.97 -0.96 9.00
C LEU A 152 -5.50 -0.89 9.10
N LYS A 153 -6.09 -0.03 8.27
CA LYS A 153 -7.53 0.01 8.04
C LYS A 153 -7.77 -0.62 6.67
N LYS A 154 -8.73 -1.56 6.60
CA LYS A 154 -9.09 -2.21 5.34
C LYS A 154 -9.44 -1.17 4.26
N ASN A 155 -8.94 -1.40 3.05
CA ASN A 155 -9.08 -0.54 1.87
C ASN A 155 -8.49 0.87 2.03
N LYS A 156 -7.60 1.10 3.01
CA LYS A 156 -6.83 2.34 3.14
C LYS A 156 -5.34 2.04 3.06
N PRO A 157 -4.61 2.64 2.09
CA PRO A 157 -3.18 2.42 1.98
C PRO A 157 -2.45 3.06 3.15
N VAL A 158 -1.34 2.44 3.52
CA VAL A 158 -0.35 3.01 4.42
C VAL A 158 0.98 3.05 3.68
N TYR A 159 1.60 4.22 3.63
CA TYR A 159 2.90 4.45 3.02
C TYR A 159 3.98 4.42 4.10
N LEU A 160 4.94 3.51 3.98
CA LEU A 160 5.92 3.27 5.05
C LEU A 160 7.22 4.05 4.83
N ALA A 161 7.64 4.19 3.58
CA ALA A 161 8.86 4.90 3.21
C ALA A 161 8.69 5.55 1.84
N ALA A 162 9.46 6.60 1.58
CA ALA A 162 9.51 7.28 0.30
C ALA A 162 10.95 7.54 -0.13
N TRP A 163 11.23 7.29 -1.40
CA TRP A 163 12.33 7.93 -2.11
C TRP A 163 11.78 9.07 -2.96
N LEU A 164 12.41 10.23 -2.89
CA LEU A 164 12.08 11.40 -3.69
C LEU A 164 13.28 11.81 -4.52
N GLY A 165 13.06 12.14 -5.79
CA GLY A 165 14.10 12.58 -6.70
C GLY A 165 13.74 13.89 -7.39
N THR A 166 14.77 14.68 -7.68
CA THR A 166 14.68 15.89 -8.51
C THR A 166 15.96 16.11 -9.31
N THR A 167 15.83 16.84 -10.42
CA THR A 167 16.95 17.41 -11.18
C THR A 167 17.42 18.76 -10.63
N LYS A 168 16.71 19.33 -9.64
CA LYS A 168 17.07 20.58 -8.96
C LYS A 168 18.18 20.35 -7.93
N ASN A 169 18.82 21.43 -7.51
CA ASN A 169 19.94 21.39 -6.55
C ASN A 169 19.52 21.11 -5.10
N GLU A 170 18.23 21.21 -4.79
CA GLU A 170 17.70 21.11 -3.44
C GLU A 170 16.39 20.33 -3.43
N LEU A 171 16.26 19.44 -2.46
CA LEU A 171 15.07 18.63 -2.21
C LEU A 171 14.90 18.46 -0.72
N ARG A 172 13.69 18.71 -0.23
CA ARG A 172 13.33 18.45 1.16
C ARG A 172 12.86 17.02 1.31
N SER A 173 13.24 16.39 2.42
CA SER A 173 12.58 15.18 2.88
C SER A 173 11.12 15.48 3.19
N VAL A 174 10.26 14.49 2.97
CA VAL A 174 8.83 14.59 3.31
C VAL A 174 8.55 13.79 4.57
N GLY A 175 7.58 14.27 5.35
CA GLY A 175 7.00 13.56 6.47
C GLY A 175 5.57 13.15 6.15
N SER A 176 5.05 12.20 6.89
CA SER A 176 3.66 11.78 6.83
C SER A 176 3.07 11.69 8.23
N GLU A 177 1.77 11.92 8.35
CA GLU A 177 1.00 11.61 9.55
C GLU A 177 0.82 10.08 9.66
N ASN A 178 1.89 9.38 10.05
CA ASN A 178 1.87 7.93 10.28
C ASN A 178 1.33 7.11 9.09
N GLY A 179 1.92 7.36 7.92
CA GLY A 179 1.73 6.58 6.70
C GLY A 179 0.53 6.98 5.84
N GLU A 180 -0.04 8.16 6.07
CA GLU A 180 -0.81 8.85 5.03
C GLU A 180 0.06 9.24 3.83
N LEU A 181 -0.56 9.62 2.72
CA LEU A 181 0.19 10.16 1.58
C LEU A 181 0.90 11.45 2.02
N PRO A 182 2.23 11.54 1.95
CA PRO A 182 2.95 12.70 2.46
C PRO A 182 2.59 13.96 1.66
N ALA A 183 2.37 15.07 2.37
CA ALA A 183 2.26 16.38 1.73
C ALA A 183 3.63 16.80 1.15
N GLY A 184 3.65 17.51 0.03
CA GLY A 184 4.89 17.98 -0.60
C GLY A 184 5.52 17.00 -1.59
N ILE A 185 4.91 15.83 -1.85
CA ILE A 185 5.38 14.92 -2.92
C ILE A 185 5.33 15.56 -4.31
N GLU A 186 4.50 16.58 -4.49
CA GLU A 186 4.41 17.38 -5.69
C GLU A 186 5.64 18.25 -5.96
N GLU A 187 6.47 18.51 -4.94
CA GLU A 187 7.73 19.23 -5.08
C GLU A 187 8.80 18.36 -5.76
N ALA A 188 8.71 17.04 -5.60
CA ALA A 188 9.56 16.06 -6.25
C ALA A 188 9.13 15.82 -7.70
N GLU A 189 10.10 15.61 -8.58
CA GLU A 189 9.81 15.30 -9.99
C GLU A 189 9.43 13.83 -10.14
N LEU A 190 10.06 12.96 -9.35
CA LEU A 190 9.81 11.53 -9.28
C LEU A 190 9.78 11.08 -7.83
N SER A 191 8.82 10.25 -7.46
CA SER A 191 8.73 9.66 -6.12
C SER A 191 8.39 8.18 -6.17
N PHE A 192 8.97 7.39 -5.27
CA PHE A 192 8.63 5.99 -5.04
C PHE A 192 8.15 5.84 -3.61
N LEU A 193 6.90 5.43 -3.41
CA LEU A 193 6.32 5.25 -2.10
C LEU A 193 6.05 3.77 -1.85
N TYR A 194 6.61 3.24 -0.76
CA TYR A 194 6.39 1.86 -0.35
C TYR A 194 5.03 1.73 0.33
N ARG A 195 4.09 1.06 -0.32
CA ARG A 195 2.70 0.97 0.07
C ARG A 195 2.38 -0.40 0.62
N VAL A 196 1.59 -0.42 1.68
CA VAL A 196 0.92 -1.61 2.19
C VAL A 196 -0.59 -1.36 2.23
N LEU A 197 -1.37 -2.29 1.69
CA LEU A 197 -2.82 -2.25 1.67
C LEU A 197 -3.41 -3.57 2.16
N TRP A 198 -4.21 -3.51 3.22
CA TRP A 198 -5.13 -4.60 3.56
C TRP A 198 -6.41 -4.46 2.74
N THR A 199 -6.76 -5.47 1.96
CA THR A 199 -7.92 -5.49 1.06
C THR A 199 -8.65 -6.84 1.12
N ASP A 200 -9.81 -6.94 0.45
CA ASP A 200 -10.41 -8.21 0.08
C ASP A 200 -9.55 -8.91 -0.99
N LYS A 201 -9.47 -10.24 -0.96
CA LYS A 201 -8.92 -11.02 -2.08
C LYS A 201 -9.74 -10.80 -3.34
N GLU A 202 -9.06 -10.67 -4.48
CA GLU A 202 -9.75 -10.67 -5.77
C GLU A 202 -10.36 -12.07 -6.01
N LYS A 203 -11.63 -12.09 -6.41
CA LYS A 203 -12.30 -13.34 -6.81
C LYS A 203 -11.90 -13.64 -8.25
N ASN A 204 -10.96 -14.58 -8.42
CA ASN A 204 -10.66 -15.19 -9.71
C ASN A 204 -11.85 -16.00 -10.25
#